data_AF-A0A382D992-F1
#
_entry.id   AF-A0A382D992-F1
#
_cell.length_a   1.000
_cell.length_b   1.000
_cell.length_c   1.000
_cell.angle_alpha   90.00
_cell.angle_beta   90.00
_cell.angle_gamma   90.00
#
_symmetry.space_group_name_H-M   'P 1'
#
loop_
_entity.id
_entity.type
_entity.pdbx_description
1 polymer ?
#
loop_
_entity_poly.entity_id
_entity_poly.type
_entity_poly.pdbx_seq_one_letter_code
_entity_poly.pdbx_strand_id
1 'polypeptide(L)'
;MIVDLLRSDLGRVAVAGSIEVTSLWDVEPYDTVWQMTSTINGQSRPEVGLFDLFAALFPCGSVTGAPKVRASQIIRELEAGPRGVYTGSIGFVSPCEARDERRLSGLEAAFNVAIRTVIVDRRAGGATVGVGGGITWDSEATAEYAECQDKISFLRNPRSEGDAQDDFELFETLLFESGSGYYLVERHLRRLTGSARYFGFGLDEQDVRRRLESVAAGLQVTKRVRLSLARDGTVAMETVDVRPGPASLTAVRSAGSVDP
;
A
#
# COMPACT_ATOMS: atom_id res chain seq x y z
N MET A 1 -7.68 9.20 -21.23
CA MET A 1 -9.12 9.38 -20.89
C MET A 1 -9.32 9.87 -19.47
N ILE A 2 -9.16 9.06 -18.41
CA ILE A 2 -9.44 9.52 -17.03
C ILE A 2 -8.48 10.62 -16.57
N VAL A 3 -7.18 10.51 -16.88
CA VAL A 3 -6.20 11.57 -16.61
C VAL A 3 -6.64 12.89 -17.26
N ASP A 4 -7.05 12.87 -18.52
CA ASP A 4 -7.51 14.06 -19.24
C ASP A 4 -8.80 14.65 -18.64
N LEU A 5 -9.73 13.78 -18.23
CA LEU A 5 -10.95 14.21 -17.54
C LEU A 5 -10.61 14.92 -16.23
N LEU A 6 -9.71 14.37 -15.42
CA LEU A 6 -9.28 14.99 -14.17
C LEU A 6 -8.49 16.27 -14.38
N ARG A 7 -7.66 16.36 -15.44
CA ARG A 7 -7.01 17.62 -15.85
C ARG A 7 -8.04 18.69 -16.22
N SER A 8 -9.07 18.31 -16.96
CA SER A 8 -10.17 19.21 -17.33
C SER A 8 -10.96 19.67 -16.11
N ASP A 9 -11.22 18.79 -15.14
CA ASP A 9 -11.94 19.14 -13.91
C ASP A 9 -11.09 20.08 -13.03
N LEU A 10 -9.80 19.75 -12.82
CA LEU A 10 -8.86 20.62 -12.08
C LEU A 10 -8.65 21.97 -12.76
N GLY A 11 -8.64 22.02 -14.09
CA GLY A 11 -8.50 23.27 -14.86
C GLY A 11 -9.59 24.30 -14.57
N ARG A 12 -10.75 23.89 -14.04
CA ARG A 12 -11.83 24.82 -13.65
C ARG A 12 -11.49 25.65 -12.42
N VAL A 13 -10.59 25.17 -11.57
CA VAL A 13 -10.26 25.75 -10.25
C VAL A 13 -8.77 26.10 -10.12
N ALA A 14 -7.95 25.68 -11.08
CA ALA A 14 -6.53 26.00 -11.10
C ALA A 14 -6.20 27.31 -11.82
N VAL A 15 -5.02 27.86 -11.54
CA VAL A 15 -4.37 28.93 -12.30
C VAL A 15 -4.07 28.40 -13.71
N ALA A 16 -4.35 29.20 -14.74
CA ALA A 16 -4.11 28.82 -16.12
C ALA A 16 -2.64 28.44 -16.34
N GLY A 17 -2.40 27.30 -17.00
CA GLY A 17 -1.04 26.78 -17.25
C GLY A 17 -0.38 26.08 -16.07
N SER A 18 -1.00 26.02 -14.88
CA SER A 18 -0.41 25.35 -13.71
C SER A 18 -0.68 23.84 -13.63
N ILE A 19 -1.57 23.31 -14.47
CA ILE A 19 -1.90 21.87 -14.46
C ILE A 19 -0.78 21.06 -15.11
N GLU A 20 -0.18 20.16 -14.34
CA GLU A 20 0.90 19.28 -14.77
C GLU A 20 0.58 17.83 -14.41
N VAL A 21 0.95 16.89 -15.28
CA VAL A 21 0.94 15.46 -14.97
C VAL A 21 2.36 15.09 -14.55
N THR A 22 2.59 14.99 -13.24
CA THR A 22 3.95 14.76 -12.69
C THR A 22 4.36 13.30 -12.70
N SER A 23 3.39 12.39 -12.79
CA SER A 23 3.63 10.96 -12.96
C SER A 23 2.52 10.36 -13.82
N LEU A 24 2.88 9.50 -14.77
CA LEU A 24 1.94 8.85 -15.67
C LEU A 24 2.25 7.36 -15.75
N TRP A 25 1.25 6.55 -15.40
CA TRP A 25 1.30 5.08 -15.39
C TRP A 25 2.41 4.48 -14.52
N ASP A 26 2.65 5.09 -13.36
CA ASP A 26 3.60 4.53 -12.40
C ASP A 26 3.03 3.25 -11.79
N VAL A 27 3.87 2.24 -11.61
CA VAL A 27 3.43 0.91 -11.19
C VAL A 27 3.92 0.68 -9.78
N GLU A 28 2.97 0.63 -8.85
CA GLU A 28 3.22 0.55 -7.41
C GLU A 28 2.74 -0.79 -6.85
N PRO A 29 3.55 -1.47 -6.02
CA PRO A 29 3.13 -2.69 -5.33
C PRO A 29 2.25 -2.36 -4.11
N TYR A 30 1.14 -3.09 -3.97
CA TYR A 30 0.32 -3.17 -2.76
C TYR A 30 0.25 -4.63 -2.30
N ASP A 31 -0.18 -4.87 -1.06
CA ASP A 31 -0.23 -6.21 -0.44
C ASP A 31 -0.79 -7.31 -1.36
N THR A 32 -1.87 -7.02 -2.07
CA THR A 32 -2.60 -8.04 -2.83
C THR A 32 -2.65 -7.76 -4.33
N VAL A 33 -2.20 -6.59 -4.78
CA VAL A 33 -2.31 -6.15 -6.17
C VAL A 33 -1.18 -5.19 -6.54
N TRP A 34 -0.80 -5.18 -7.80
CA TRP A 34 -0.08 -4.04 -8.37
C TRP A 34 -1.07 -3.02 -8.87
N GLN A 35 -0.84 -1.74 -8.59
CA GLN A 35 -1.67 -0.66 -9.10
C GLN A 35 -0.88 0.23 -10.04
N MET A 36 -1.54 0.67 -11.10
CA MET A 36 -1.03 1.69 -11.99
C MET A 36 -1.64 3.05 -11.58
N THR A 37 -0.80 3.98 -11.14
CA THR A 37 -1.19 5.29 -10.65
C THR A 37 -0.76 6.40 -11.62
N SER A 38 -1.37 7.57 -11.51
CA SER A 38 -0.96 8.76 -12.24
C SER A 38 -1.25 9.98 -11.38
N THR A 39 -0.33 10.93 -11.35
CA THR A 39 -0.40 12.10 -10.48
C THR A 39 -0.59 13.35 -11.31
N ILE A 40 -1.60 14.14 -10.95
CA ILE A 40 -1.91 15.43 -11.57
C ILE A 40 -1.83 16.48 -10.49
N ASN A 41 -1.00 17.50 -10.71
CA ASN A 41 -0.85 18.63 -9.82
C ASN A 41 -1.40 19.90 -10.48
N GLY A 42 -1.81 20.86 -9.66
CA GLY A 42 -2.30 22.15 -10.10
C GLY A 42 -2.25 23.16 -8.97
N GLN A 43 -2.00 24.43 -9.29
CA GLN A 43 -2.08 25.51 -8.31
C GLN A 43 -3.51 26.06 -8.29
N SER A 44 -4.22 25.96 -7.16
CA SER A 44 -5.55 26.57 -7.02
C SER A 44 -5.47 28.09 -7.19
N ARG A 45 -6.49 28.70 -7.78
CA ARG A 45 -6.60 30.17 -7.76
C ARG A 45 -6.84 30.68 -6.33
N PRO A 46 -6.37 31.88 -5.96
CA PRO A 46 -6.46 32.40 -4.58
C PRO A 46 -7.89 32.47 -4.02
N GLU A 47 -8.89 32.68 -4.86
CA GLU A 47 -10.30 32.79 -4.48
C GLU A 47 -11.02 31.45 -4.32
N VAL A 48 -10.39 30.34 -4.73
CA VAL A 48 -11.01 29.01 -4.71
C VAL A 48 -11.05 28.48 -3.28
N GLY A 49 -12.27 28.25 -2.79
CA GLY A 49 -12.52 27.58 -1.53
C GLY A 49 -12.76 26.08 -1.68
N LEU A 50 -13.00 25.42 -0.55
CA LEU A 50 -13.34 23.99 -0.50
C LEU A 50 -14.61 23.67 -1.31
N PHE A 51 -15.62 24.53 -1.26
CA PHE A 51 -16.86 24.33 -2.02
C PHE A 51 -16.62 24.33 -3.53
N ASP A 52 -15.81 25.26 -4.03
CA ASP A 52 -15.48 25.36 -5.45
C ASP A 52 -14.72 24.12 -5.95
N LEU A 53 -13.81 23.59 -5.13
CA LEU A 53 -13.13 22.33 -5.40
C LEU A 53 -14.11 21.17 -5.54
N PHE A 54 -15.03 21.00 -4.59
CA PHE A 54 -16.03 19.95 -4.69
C PHE A 54 -16.95 20.17 -5.90
N ALA A 55 -17.37 21.39 -6.17
CA ALA A 55 -18.21 21.69 -7.34
C ALA A 55 -17.52 21.34 -8.67
N ALA A 56 -16.19 21.49 -8.75
CA ALA A 56 -15.43 21.14 -9.95
C ALA A 56 -15.10 19.64 -10.04
N LEU A 57 -14.66 19.04 -8.94
CA LEU A 57 -14.07 17.70 -8.94
C LEU A 57 -15.07 16.59 -8.62
N PHE A 58 -16.17 16.89 -7.92
CA PHE A 58 -17.11 15.89 -7.43
C PHE A 58 -18.28 15.63 -8.39
N PRO A 59 -18.77 14.38 -8.51
CA PRO A 59 -18.11 13.13 -8.08
C PRO A 59 -16.84 12.86 -8.90
N CYS A 60 -15.93 12.02 -8.40
CA CYS A 60 -14.66 11.80 -9.09
C CYS A 60 -14.85 11.22 -10.50
N GLY A 61 -14.04 11.69 -11.46
CA GLY A 61 -14.09 11.25 -12.85
C GLY A 61 -13.86 9.75 -13.05
N SER A 62 -13.05 9.13 -12.19
CA SER A 62 -12.71 7.69 -12.27
C SER A 62 -13.85 6.73 -11.92
N VAL A 63 -14.88 7.21 -11.21
CA VAL A 63 -16.04 6.41 -10.76
C VAL A 63 -17.35 6.79 -11.45
N THR A 64 -17.24 7.68 -12.44
CA THR A 64 -18.34 8.10 -13.31
C THR A 64 -18.11 7.62 -14.73
N GLY A 65 -17.10 8.16 -15.41
CA GLY A 65 -16.78 7.88 -16.81
C GLY A 65 -16.61 9.16 -17.63
N ALA A 66 -16.32 9.01 -18.92
CA ALA A 66 -16.10 10.12 -19.84
C ALA A 66 -16.99 9.97 -21.09
N PRO A 67 -17.77 11.01 -21.48
CA PRO A 67 -17.95 12.31 -20.83
C PRO A 67 -18.72 12.24 -19.49
N LYS A 68 -18.22 12.93 -18.45
CA LYS A 68 -18.71 12.84 -17.05
C LYS A 68 -20.22 13.02 -16.90
N VAL A 69 -20.78 14.08 -17.50
CA VAL A 69 -22.23 14.37 -17.40
C VAL A 69 -23.07 13.24 -18.01
N ARG A 70 -22.72 12.76 -19.21
CA ARG A 70 -23.48 11.69 -19.87
C ARG A 70 -23.31 10.36 -19.14
N ALA A 71 -22.10 10.04 -18.68
CA ALA A 71 -21.84 8.84 -17.89
C ALA A 71 -22.67 8.83 -16.59
N SER A 72 -22.73 9.95 -15.86
CA SER A 72 -23.58 10.08 -14.66
C SER A 72 -25.07 9.93 -14.95
N GLN A 73 -25.56 10.40 -16.11
CA GLN A 73 -26.96 10.17 -16.53
C GLN A 73 -27.24 8.69 -16.78
N ILE A 74 -26.35 8.01 -17.52
CA ILE A 74 -26.48 6.57 -17.79
C ILE A 74 -26.47 5.77 -16.49
N ILE A 75 -25.55 6.08 -15.56
CA ILE A 75 -25.51 5.46 -14.23
C ILE A 75 -26.86 5.62 -13.53
N ARG A 76 -27.44 6.82 -13.54
CA ARG A 76 -28.76 7.09 -12.93
C ARG A 76 -29.90 6.36 -13.64
N GLU A 77 -29.83 6.16 -14.95
CA GLU A 77 -30.82 5.43 -15.73
C GLU A 77 -30.78 3.92 -15.43
N LEU A 78 -29.60 3.37 -15.15
CA LEU A 78 -29.37 1.93 -14.99
C LEU A 78 -29.42 1.42 -13.54
N GLU A 79 -29.00 2.22 -12.57
CA GLU A 79 -28.92 1.79 -11.17
C GLU A 79 -30.27 1.89 -10.44
N ALA A 80 -30.52 0.93 -9.55
CA ALA A 80 -31.80 0.81 -8.83
C ALA A 80 -32.08 1.96 -7.84
N GLY A 81 -31.07 2.78 -7.50
CA GLY A 81 -31.21 3.84 -6.53
C GLY A 81 -29.95 4.69 -6.39
N PRO A 82 -29.98 5.71 -5.51
CA PRO A 82 -28.83 6.56 -5.26
C PRO A 82 -27.69 5.76 -4.60
N ARG A 83 -26.45 6.04 -5.00
CA ARG A 83 -25.25 5.37 -4.46
C ARG A 83 -24.93 5.72 -2.99
N GLY A 84 -25.48 6.82 -2.46
CA GLY A 84 -25.20 7.27 -1.10
C GLY A 84 -23.71 7.58 -0.89
N VAL A 85 -23.06 6.93 0.08
CA VAL A 85 -21.62 7.10 0.33
C VAL A 85 -20.77 6.42 -0.74
N TYR A 86 -21.26 5.36 -1.40
CA TYR A 86 -20.49 4.66 -2.44
C TYR A 86 -20.17 5.62 -3.60
N THR A 87 -18.89 5.66 -4.00
CA THR A 87 -18.34 6.61 -5.00
C THR A 87 -18.41 8.09 -4.58
N GLY A 88 -18.75 8.35 -3.32
CA GLY A 88 -18.63 9.65 -2.67
C GLY A 88 -17.20 9.93 -2.23
N SER A 89 -17.04 10.67 -1.13
CA SER A 89 -15.73 11.03 -0.61
C SER A 89 -15.74 11.09 0.92
N ILE A 90 -14.65 10.62 1.52
CA ILE A 90 -14.35 10.69 2.95
C ILE A 90 -12.98 11.36 3.08
N GLY A 91 -12.84 12.28 4.02
CA GLY A 91 -11.59 13.01 4.18
C GLY A 91 -11.57 13.90 5.40
N PHE A 92 -10.55 14.74 5.47
CA PHE A 92 -10.37 15.71 6.53
C PHE A 92 -10.09 17.10 5.96
N VAL A 93 -10.33 18.11 6.81
CA VAL A 93 -9.93 19.49 6.59
C VAL A 93 -9.36 20.00 7.90
N SER A 94 -8.18 20.63 7.86
CA SER A 94 -7.53 21.23 9.01
C SER A 94 -7.11 22.67 8.69
N PRO A 95 -7.19 23.60 9.66
CA PRO A 95 -6.46 24.86 9.58
C PRO A 95 -4.97 24.61 9.43
N CYS A 96 -4.28 25.50 8.72
CA CYS A 96 -2.84 25.43 8.55
C CYS A 96 -2.22 26.83 8.45
N GLU A 97 -1.03 27.02 9.01
CA GLU A 97 -0.31 28.28 8.86
C GLU A 97 0.11 28.46 7.39
N ALA A 98 -0.22 29.62 6.81
CA ALA A 98 -0.13 29.93 5.38
C ALA A 98 1.31 30.09 4.86
N ARG A 99 2.14 29.05 4.95
CA ARG A 99 3.57 29.10 4.56
C ARG A 99 4.01 28.04 3.56
N ASP A 100 3.11 27.19 3.04
CA ASP A 100 3.50 26.10 2.15
C ASP A 100 2.66 26.07 0.86
N GLU A 101 3.31 25.68 -0.24
CA GLU A 101 2.83 25.80 -1.63
C GLU A 101 1.69 24.82 -1.98
N ARG A 102 1.33 23.91 -1.07
CA ARG A 102 0.32 22.85 -1.25
C ARG A 102 -1.04 23.14 -0.59
N ARG A 103 -1.41 24.40 -0.36
CA ARG A 103 -2.50 24.74 0.58
C ARG A 103 -3.58 25.64 0.01
N LEU A 104 -4.82 25.31 0.34
CA LEU A 104 -6.03 26.01 -0.08
C LEU A 104 -6.36 27.12 0.92
N SER A 105 -5.90 28.34 0.68
CA SER A 105 -6.32 29.52 1.45
C SER A 105 -6.21 29.33 2.98
N GLY A 106 -5.10 28.74 3.45
CA GLY A 106 -4.88 28.45 4.88
C GLY A 106 -5.49 27.15 5.39
N LEU A 107 -5.95 26.27 4.49
CA LEU A 107 -6.46 24.93 4.81
C LEU A 107 -5.57 23.85 4.18
N GLU A 108 -5.44 22.75 4.91
CA GLU A 108 -4.97 21.47 4.41
C GLU A 108 -6.15 20.50 4.35
N ALA A 109 -6.31 19.80 3.25
CA ALA A 109 -7.40 18.85 3.09
C ALA A 109 -6.95 17.65 2.22
N ALA A 110 -7.43 16.47 2.59
CA ALA A 110 -7.24 15.26 1.81
C ALA A 110 -8.55 14.47 1.79
N PHE A 111 -8.89 13.98 0.60
CA PHE A 111 -10.15 13.30 0.31
C PHE A 111 -9.89 12.07 -0.52
N ASN A 112 -10.55 10.97 -0.19
CA ASN A 112 -10.54 9.77 -1.00
C ASN A 112 -11.73 9.74 -1.97
N VAL A 113 -11.78 8.70 -2.79
CA VAL A 113 -13.04 8.22 -3.38
C VAL A 113 -13.53 7.07 -2.52
N ALA A 114 -14.77 7.13 -2.05
CA ALA A 114 -15.37 6.15 -1.15
C ALA A 114 -15.76 4.86 -1.89
N ILE A 115 -14.75 4.11 -2.31
CA ILE A 115 -14.83 2.75 -2.84
C ILE A 115 -14.33 1.75 -1.78
N ARG A 116 -14.65 0.45 -1.94
CA ARG A 116 -14.33 -0.59 -0.94
C ARG A 116 -14.73 -0.19 0.49
N THR A 117 -15.86 0.50 0.62
CA THR A 117 -16.37 1.07 1.87
C THR A 117 -17.69 0.39 2.23
N VAL A 118 -17.80 -0.11 3.46
CA VAL A 118 -19.03 -0.73 3.99
C VAL A 118 -19.79 0.29 4.83
N ILE A 119 -21.07 0.48 4.52
CA ILE A 119 -21.99 1.30 5.29
C ILE A 119 -22.76 0.37 6.22
N VAL A 120 -22.65 0.57 7.53
CA VAL A 120 -23.34 -0.24 8.54
C VAL A 120 -24.46 0.58 9.18
N ASP A 121 -25.71 0.16 8.96
CA ASP A 121 -26.87 0.68 9.68
C ASP A 121 -27.08 -0.13 10.96
N ARG A 122 -26.60 0.43 12.08
CA ARG A 122 -26.73 -0.20 13.39
C ARG A 122 -28.18 -0.26 13.91
N ARG A 123 -29.07 0.60 13.42
CA ARG A 123 -30.48 0.63 13.86
C ARG A 123 -31.29 -0.41 13.11
N ALA A 124 -31.09 -0.53 11.80
CA ALA A 124 -31.74 -1.54 10.97
C ALA A 124 -31.07 -2.93 11.07
N GLY A 125 -29.84 -3.00 11.59
CA GLY A 125 -29.08 -4.25 11.72
C GLY A 125 -28.53 -4.76 10.38
N GLY A 126 -28.24 -3.86 9.44
CA GLY A 126 -27.81 -4.20 8.08
C GLY A 126 -26.51 -3.53 7.67
N ALA A 127 -25.86 -4.08 6.64
CA ALA A 127 -24.69 -3.48 6.01
C ALA A 127 -24.86 -3.45 4.49
N THR A 128 -24.31 -2.43 3.84
CA THR A 128 -24.33 -2.29 2.38
C THR A 128 -22.94 -1.93 1.90
N VAL A 129 -22.52 -2.55 0.79
CA VAL A 129 -21.27 -2.25 0.09
C VAL A 129 -21.59 -2.03 -1.38
N GLY A 130 -21.02 -0.98 -1.96
CA GLY A 130 -21.07 -0.77 -3.41
C GLY A 130 -19.81 -1.30 -4.09
N VAL A 131 -19.99 -1.89 -5.27
CA VAL A 131 -18.89 -2.34 -6.14
C VAL A 131 -19.25 -2.09 -7.60
N GLY A 132 -18.24 -1.88 -8.43
CA GLY A 132 -18.39 -1.64 -9.86
C GLY A 132 -17.04 -1.58 -10.56
N GLY A 133 -17.11 -1.43 -11.88
CA GLY A 133 -15.97 -1.33 -12.79
C GLY A 133 -16.22 -0.29 -13.87
N GLY A 134 -15.18 0.04 -14.64
CA GLY A 134 -15.28 0.93 -15.79
C GLY A 134 -15.63 0.13 -17.03
N ILE A 135 -16.82 0.36 -17.59
CA ILE A 135 -17.24 -0.34 -18.81
C ILE A 135 -16.72 0.40 -20.04
N THR A 136 -16.03 -0.34 -20.91
CA THR A 136 -15.54 0.15 -22.20
C THR A 136 -16.18 -0.63 -23.34
N TRP A 137 -15.82 -0.29 -24.59
CA TRP A 137 -16.35 -0.98 -25.76
C TRP A 137 -15.98 -2.47 -25.80
N ASP A 138 -14.78 -2.81 -25.33
CA ASP A 138 -14.26 -4.18 -25.35
C ASP A 138 -14.56 -4.96 -24.06
N SER A 139 -15.37 -4.39 -23.16
CA SER A 139 -15.73 -5.04 -21.89
C SER A 139 -16.64 -6.25 -22.12
N GLU A 140 -16.33 -7.36 -21.45
CA GLU A 140 -17.16 -8.56 -21.41
C GLU A 140 -17.94 -8.64 -20.10
N ALA A 141 -19.26 -8.75 -20.17
CA ALA A 141 -20.13 -8.71 -18.99
C ALA A 141 -19.76 -9.75 -17.91
N THR A 142 -19.34 -10.95 -18.31
CA THR A 142 -18.91 -12.01 -17.38
C THR A 142 -17.60 -11.68 -16.68
N ALA A 143 -16.65 -11.05 -17.38
CA ALA A 143 -15.38 -10.63 -16.80
C ALA A 143 -15.57 -9.46 -15.83
N GLU A 144 -16.38 -8.47 -16.19
CA GLU A 144 -16.70 -7.31 -15.34
C GLU A 144 -17.40 -7.73 -14.05
N TYR A 145 -18.32 -8.71 -14.14
CA TYR A 145 -18.96 -9.27 -12.95
C TYR A 145 -17.97 -10.03 -12.06
N ALA A 146 -17.07 -10.83 -12.66
CA ALA A 146 -16.03 -11.53 -11.90
C ALA A 146 -15.11 -10.53 -11.17
N GLU A 147 -14.69 -9.45 -11.83
CA GLU A 147 -13.89 -8.39 -11.21
C GLU A 147 -14.63 -7.72 -10.03
N CYS A 148 -15.94 -7.51 -10.14
CA CYS A 148 -16.75 -7.01 -9.03
C CYS A 148 -16.72 -7.96 -7.83
N GLN A 149 -16.77 -9.27 -8.06
CA GLN A 149 -16.67 -10.27 -7.00
C GLN A 149 -15.28 -10.25 -6.34
N ASP A 150 -14.22 -10.12 -7.13
CA ASP A 150 -12.84 -10.02 -6.63
C ASP A 150 -12.66 -8.76 -5.77
N LYS A 151 -13.23 -7.62 -6.19
CA LYS A 151 -13.18 -6.36 -5.43
C LYS A 151 -13.87 -6.41 -4.07
N ILE A 152 -14.87 -7.29 -3.90
CA ILE A 152 -15.57 -7.49 -2.61
C ILE A 152 -15.12 -8.75 -1.86
N SER A 153 -14.17 -9.51 -2.41
CA SER A 153 -13.69 -10.76 -1.81
C SER A 153 -13.14 -10.57 -0.40
N PHE A 154 -12.60 -9.38 -0.08
CA PHE A 154 -12.14 -9.02 1.27
C PHE A 154 -13.24 -9.05 2.34
N LEU A 155 -14.52 -9.04 1.96
CA LEU A 155 -15.64 -9.23 2.90
C LEU A 155 -15.89 -10.71 3.21
N ARG A 156 -15.51 -11.61 2.30
CA ARG A 156 -15.71 -13.06 2.40
C ARG A 156 -14.50 -13.76 3.01
N ASN A 157 -13.32 -13.22 2.75
CA ASN A 157 -12.08 -13.50 3.45
C ASN A 157 -11.80 -12.35 4.41
N PRO A 158 -12.44 -12.29 5.62
CA PRO A 158 -11.66 -11.78 6.73
C PRO A 158 -10.39 -12.62 6.70
N ARG A 159 -9.21 -12.00 6.62
CA ARG A 159 -7.93 -12.71 6.82
C ARG A 159 -8.11 -13.49 8.12
N SER A 160 -8.52 -14.74 7.99
CA SER A 160 -8.87 -15.56 9.12
C SER A 160 -7.54 -15.85 9.77
N GLU A 161 -7.50 -16.00 11.09
CA GLU A 161 -6.27 -16.31 11.87
C GLU A 161 -5.58 -17.64 11.43
N GLY A 162 -5.91 -18.21 10.27
CA GLY A 162 -5.31 -19.39 9.66
C GLY A 162 -5.36 -19.45 8.12
N ASP A 163 -5.49 -18.33 7.38
CA ASP A 163 -5.28 -18.34 5.90
C ASP A 163 -3.78 -18.45 5.59
N ALA A 164 -3.27 -19.68 5.74
CA ALA A 164 -1.87 -20.12 5.65
C ALA A 164 -1.22 -20.01 4.26
N GLN A 165 -1.67 -19.09 3.40
CA GLN A 165 -1.05 -18.82 2.10
C GLN A 165 0.03 -17.71 2.18
N ASP A 166 0.08 -16.93 3.27
CA ASP A 166 1.05 -15.84 3.54
C ASP A 166 2.09 -16.19 4.64
N ASP A 167 2.27 -17.48 4.94
CA ASP A 167 2.99 -17.99 6.12
C ASP A 167 4.50 -18.12 5.89
N PHE A 168 5.16 -17.01 5.51
CA PHE A 168 6.62 -16.96 5.49
C PHE A 168 7.13 -15.96 6.53
N GLU A 169 8.19 -16.36 7.22
CA GLU A 169 8.94 -15.47 8.10
C GLU A 169 10.13 -14.89 7.34
N LEU A 170 10.47 -13.65 7.65
CA LEU A 170 11.78 -13.15 7.32
C LEU A 170 12.78 -13.72 8.32
N PHE A 171 13.95 -14.16 7.86
CA PHE A 171 14.96 -14.68 8.77
C PHE A 171 16.35 -14.16 8.47
N GLU A 172 17.16 -14.09 9.52
CA GLU A 172 18.58 -13.80 9.48
C GLU A 172 19.35 -14.91 10.17
N THR A 173 20.56 -15.18 9.68
CA THR A 173 21.47 -16.16 10.29
C THR A 173 22.77 -15.46 10.63
N LEU A 174 22.99 -15.21 11.92
CA LEU A 174 24.12 -14.47 12.44
C LEU A 174 25.12 -15.43 13.09
N LEU A 175 26.42 -15.16 12.91
CA LEU A 175 27.46 -15.80 13.70
C LEU A 175 27.69 -14.96 14.97
N PHE A 176 27.61 -15.60 16.13
CA PHE A 176 28.02 -15.04 17.40
C PHE A 176 29.36 -15.62 17.82
N GLU A 177 30.33 -14.76 18.14
CA GLU A 177 31.65 -15.14 18.65
C GLU A 177 31.85 -14.60 20.07
N SER A 178 32.31 -15.46 20.98
CA SER A 178 32.62 -15.05 22.35
C SER A 178 33.70 -13.96 22.35
N GLY A 179 33.41 -12.81 22.95
CA GLY A 179 34.29 -11.65 23.02
C GLY A 179 34.17 -10.65 21.86
N SER A 180 33.68 -11.05 20.68
CA SER A 180 33.54 -10.14 19.51
C SER A 180 32.08 -9.82 19.17
N GLY A 181 31.11 -10.56 19.72
CA GLY A 181 29.69 -10.36 19.50
C GLY A 181 29.20 -10.93 18.17
N TYR A 182 28.18 -10.30 17.59
CA TYR A 182 27.58 -10.75 16.33
C TYR A 182 28.36 -10.24 15.12
N TYR A 183 28.82 -11.16 14.29
CA TYR A 183 29.51 -10.85 13.03
C TYR A 183 28.57 -10.13 12.06
N LEU A 184 29.00 -8.95 11.58
CA LEU A 184 28.28 -8.12 10.59
C LEU A 184 26.83 -7.75 10.98
N VAL A 185 26.53 -7.63 12.28
CA VAL A 185 25.15 -7.37 12.77
C VAL A 185 24.44 -6.22 12.04
N GLU A 186 25.12 -5.10 11.79
CA GLU A 186 24.53 -3.95 11.08
C GLU A 186 24.12 -4.26 9.63
N ARG A 187 24.82 -5.18 8.95
CA ARG A 187 24.44 -5.61 7.60
C ARG A 187 23.23 -6.54 7.62
N HIS A 188 23.17 -7.43 8.62
CA HIS A 188 22.00 -8.29 8.83
C HIS A 188 20.76 -7.46 9.14
N LEU A 189 20.85 -6.51 10.09
CA LEU A 189 19.73 -5.65 10.44
C LEU A 189 19.27 -4.79 9.27
N ARG A 190 20.19 -4.20 8.49
CA ARG A 190 19.82 -3.44 7.29
C ARG A 190 19.07 -4.27 6.26
N ARG A 191 19.48 -5.53 6.05
CA ARG A 191 18.78 -6.44 5.13
C ARG A 191 17.41 -6.83 5.67
N LEU A 192 17.32 -7.19 6.95
CA LEU A 192 16.05 -7.50 7.61
C LEU A 192 15.08 -6.31 7.52
N THR A 193 15.53 -5.10 7.82
CA THR A 193 14.73 -3.87 7.72
C THR A 193 14.30 -3.58 6.28
N GLY A 194 15.19 -3.79 5.30
CA GLY A 194 14.85 -3.66 3.89
C GLY A 194 13.77 -4.64 3.44
N SER A 195 13.91 -5.92 3.79
CA SER A 195 12.92 -6.96 3.51
C SER A 195 11.61 -6.72 4.24
N ALA A 196 11.65 -6.34 5.52
CA ALA A 196 10.46 -6.06 6.32
C ALA A 196 9.67 -4.90 5.72
N ARG A 197 10.36 -3.83 5.30
CA ARG A 197 9.72 -2.72 4.60
C ARG A 197 9.13 -3.14 3.25
N TYR A 198 9.84 -3.96 2.47
CA TYR A 198 9.38 -4.40 1.17
C TYR A 198 8.13 -5.29 1.26
N PHE A 199 8.09 -6.21 2.21
CA PHE A 199 6.99 -7.16 2.39
C PHE A 199 5.89 -6.68 3.35
N GLY A 200 6.06 -5.52 4.01
CA GLY A 200 5.08 -4.97 4.95
C GLY A 200 5.03 -5.70 6.30
N PHE A 201 6.17 -6.11 6.84
CA PHE A 201 6.29 -6.71 8.17
C PHE A 201 6.45 -5.61 9.22
N GLY A 202 5.77 -5.74 10.36
CA GLY A 202 6.05 -4.91 11.53
C GLY A 202 7.46 -5.19 12.04
N LEU A 203 8.31 -4.18 12.17
CA LEU A 203 9.66 -4.36 12.73
C LEU A 203 9.99 -3.20 13.66
N ASP A 204 10.26 -3.54 14.93
CA ASP A 204 10.96 -2.67 15.86
C ASP A 204 12.44 -3.09 15.91
N GLU A 205 13.28 -2.35 15.19
CA GLU A 205 14.72 -2.63 15.14
C GLU A 205 15.38 -2.52 16.53
N GLN A 206 14.87 -1.67 17.43
CA GLN A 206 15.40 -1.53 18.78
C GLN A 206 15.05 -2.75 19.64
N ASP A 207 13.85 -3.31 19.51
CA ASP A 207 13.48 -4.56 20.17
C ASP A 207 14.33 -5.73 19.70
N VAL A 208 14.57 -5.83 18.38
CA VAL A 208 15.47 -6.84 17.81
C VAL A 208 16.88 -6.74 18.39
N ARG A 209 17.44 -5.52 18.48
CA ARG A 209 18.77 -5.29 19.06
C ARG A 209 18.83 -5.72 20.53
N ARG A 210 17.84 -5.33 21.34
CA ARG A 210 17.75 -5.75 22.75
C ARG A 210 17.67 -7.27 22.91
N ARG A 211 16.90 -7.95 22.04
CA ARG A 211 16.80 -9.42 22.06
C ARG A 211 18.11 -10.08 21.67
N LEU A 212 18.81 -9.58 20.65
CA LEU A 212 20.14 -10.07 20.28
C LEU A 212 21.12 -9.91 21.44
N GLU A 213 21.16 -8.74 22.09
CA GLU A 213 21.99 -8.52 23.28
C GLU A 213 21.65 -9.48 24.43
N SER A 214 20.37 -9.72 24.67
CA SER A 214 19.91 -10.69 25.68
C SER A 214 20.33 -12.12 25.36
N VAL A 215 20.28 -12.54 24.09
CA VAL A 215 20.75 -13.86 23.67
C VAL A 215 22.26 -13.94 23.82
N ALA A 216 23.01 -12.95 23.35
CA ALA A 216 24.47 -12.87 23.46
C ALA A 216 24.96 -12.97 24.92
N ALA A 217 24.28 -12.32 25.87
CA ALA A 217 24.63 -12.38 27.29
C ALA A 217 24.58 -13.81 27.88
N GLY A 218 23.74 -14.69 27.31
CA GLY A 218 23.64 -16.10 27.70
C GLY A 218 24.64 -17.04 27.01
N LEU A 219 25.43 -16.55 26.05
CA LEU A 219 26.32 -17.37 25.23
C LEU A 219 27.78 -17.25 25.67
N GLN A 220 28.40 -18.39 25.96
CA GLN A 220 29.81 -18.49 26.38
C GLN A 220 30.73 -18.96 25.25
N VAL A 221 30.17 -19.54 24.20
CA VAL A 221 30.88 -20.15 23.08
C VAL A 221 30.35 -19.62 21.76
N THR A 222 31.10 -19.81 20.69
CA THR A 222 30.68 -19.45 19.34
C THR A 222 29.43 -20.24 18.95
N LYS A 223 28.39 -19.52 18.50
CA LYS A 223 27.09 -20.08 18.11
C LYS A 223 26.60 -19.42 16.82
N ARG A 224 25.75 -20.13 16.10
CA ARG A 224 24.93 -19.57 15.04
C ARG A 224 23.59 -19.19 15.64
N VAL A 225 23.13 -17.97 15.40
CA VAL A 225 21.84 -17.48 15.86
C VAL A 225 20.95 -17.27 14.65
N ARG A 226 19.85 -18.01 14.56
CA ARG A 226 18.78 -17.77 13.61
C ARG A 226 17.79 -16.81 14.25
N LEU A 227 17.56 -15.67 13.62
CA LEU A 227 16.52 -14.73 13.97
C LEU A 227 15.39 -14.91 12.97
N SER A 228 14.17 -15.12 13.43
CA SER A 228 12.94 -15.15 12.62
C SER A 228 12.05 -13.96 12.99
N LEU A 229 11.42 -13.35 12.00
CA LEU A 229 10.48 -12.24 12.13
C LEU A 229 9.18 -12.61 11.42
N ALA A 230 8.11 -12.71 12.21
CA ALA A 230 6.76 -12.86 11.72
C ALA A 230 6.16 -11.51 11.27
N ARG A 231 5.10 -11.58 10.46
CA ARG A 231 4.49 -10.39 9.82
C ARG A 231 3.92 -9.38 10.81
N ASP A 232 3.42 -9.84 11.96
CA ASP A 232 2.91 -9.02 13.06
C ASP A 232 4.03 -8.31 13.87
N GLY A 233 5.29 -8.64 13.58
CA GLY A 233 6.46 -8.14 14.28
C GLY A 233 6.93 -9.02 15.44
N THR A 234 6.35 -10.19 15.63
CA THR A 234 6.85 -11.18 16.58
C THR A 234 8.23 -11.67 16.14
N VAL A 235 9.20 -11.61 17.07
CA VAL A 235 10.59 -12.02 16.84
C VAL A 235 10.92 -13.26 17.64
N ALA A 236 11.40 -14.30 16.95
CA ALA A 236 11.92 -15.53 17.53
C ALA A 236 13.43 -15.64 17.27
N MET A 237 14.16 -16.29 18.18
CA MET A 237 15.59 -16.53 18.04
C MET A 237 15.94 -17.95 18.47
N GLU A 238 16.74 -18.61 17.65
CA GLU A 238 17.23 -19.97 17.91
C GLU A 238 18.75 -20.00 17.83
N THR A 239 19.39 -20.65 18.80
CA THR A 239 20.84 -20.80 18.84
C THR A 239 21.25 -22.22 18.49
N VAL A 240 22.20 -22.38 17.58
CA VAL A 240 22.73 -23.68 17.14
C VAL A 240 24.25 -23.69 17.28
N ASP A 241 24.81 -24.82 17.68
CA ASP A 241 26.27 -25.01 17.71
C ASP A 241 26.89 -24.87 16.32
N VAL A 242 27.98 -24.11 16.24
CA VAL A 242 28.78 -24.01 15.03
C VAL A 242 29.73 -25.20 15.03
N ARG A 243 29.58 -26.07 14.03
CA ARG A 243 30.60 -27.08 13.76
C ARG A 243 31.75 -26.40 13.00
N PRO A 244 33.01 -26.53 13.44
CA PRO A 244 34.13 -25.97 12.70
C PRO A 244 34.14 -26.56 11.29
N GLY A 245 34.18 -25.67 10.29
CA GLY A 245 34.41 -26.05 8.90
C GLY A 245 35.83 -26.57 8.68
N PRO A 246 36.11 -27.19 7.53
CA PRO A 246 37.47 -27.63 7.21
C PRO A 246 38.45 -26.45 7.24
N ALA A 247 39.65 -26.66 7.79
CA ALA A 247 40.68 -25.64 7.96
C ALA A 247 41.14 -25.00 6.64
N SER A 248 40.90 -25.68 5.52
CA SER A 248 41.08 -25.13 4.18
C SER A 248 39.93 -25.59 3.29
N LEU A 249 39.42 -24.67 2.49
CA LEU A 249 38.51 -24.95 1.40
C LEU A 249 39.30 -24.80 0.11
N THR A 250 39.37 -25.87 -0.69
CA THR A 250 39.90 -25.76 -2.05
C THR A 250 38.76 -25.33 -2.95
N ALA A 251 38.72 -24.04 -3.31
CA ALA A 251 37.82 -23.57 -4.34
C ALA A 251 38.39 -23.98 -5.70
N VAL A 252 37.64 -24.76 -6.47
CA VAL A 252 37.97 -25.12 -7.86
C VAL A 252 37.00 -24.42 -8.79
N ARG A 253 37.51 -23.89 -9.89
CA ARG A 253 36.68 -23.35 -10.96
C ARG A 253 36.08 -24.51 -11.74
N SER A 254 34.75 -24.58 -11.81
CA SER A 254 34.06 -25.55 -12.67
C SER A 254 34.54 -25.40 -14.12
N ALA A 255 34.79 -26.53 -14.79
CA ALA A 255 35.15 -26.56 -16.22
C ALA A 255 33.94 -26.30 -17.15
N GLY A 256 32.71 -26.27 -16.61
CA GLY A 256 31.47 -25.97 -17.33
C GLY A 256 30.56 -25.02 -16.53
N SER A 257 29.43 -24.61 -17.11
CA SER A 257 28.43 -23.85 -16.36
C SER A 257 27.86 -24.72 -15.24
N VAL A 258 27.82 -24.16 -14.04
CA VAL A 258 27.02 -24.71 -12.94
C VAL A 258 25.68 -24.00 -13.06
N ASP A 259 24.64 -24.73 -13.46
CA ASP A 259 23.28 -24.18 -13.49
C ASP A 259 22.82 -23.95 -12.03
N PRO A 260 22.16 -22.83 -11.70
CA PRO A 260 21.71 -22.53 -10.33
C PRO A 260 20.69 -23.52 -9.77
#